data_AF-A0A376YF64-F1
#
_entry.id   AF-A0A376YF64-F1
#
_cell.length_a   1.000
_cell.length_b   1.000
_cell.length_c   1.000
_cell.angle_alpha   90.00
_cell.angle_beta   90.00
_cell.angle_gamma   90.00
#
_symmetry.space_group_name_H-M   'P 1'
#
loop_
_entity.id
_entity.type
_entity.pdbx_description
1 polymer ?
#
loop_
_entity_poly.entity_id
_entity_poly.type
_entity_poly.pdbx_seq_one_letter_code
_entity_poly.pdbx_strand_id
1 'polypeptide(L)'
;MVVSAIASTPQLTINRKPQGIFSKSPATPLQDKTNTVHNEKPLRARNQTPWRHMTKRQRKNRKRINRLVEHWPELFNREKTQPLKVEIPDDLIQDIAIRELAFGAGALRAAVASYVQSPRYYRALMAGGARYDQKGQPCGEVTPQEQKEAETRLMVLNDRQKARKPR
;
A
#
# COMPACT_ATOMS: atom_id res chain seq x y z
N MET A 1 37.15 -3.64 63.23
CA MET A 1 37.43 -3.17 61.87
C MET A 1 36.41 -2.10 61.51
N VAL A 2 36.99 -0.95 61.16
CA VAL A 2 36.52 0.31 60.55
C VAL A 2 35.04 0.46 60.15
N VAL A 3 34.50 1.60 60.59
CA VAL A 3 33.18 2.20 60.35
C VAL A 3 33.12 2.92 58.99
N SER A 4 31.90 3.10 58.46
CA SER A 4 31.49 4.07 57.42
C SER A 4 31.78 3.64 55.95
N ALA A 5 31.00 4.00 54.93
CA ALA A 5 29.95 5.01 54.78
C ALA A 5 28.97 4.62 53.66
N ILE A 6 27.74 5.13 53.77
CA ILE A 6 26.65 5.02 52.80
C ILE A 6 26.76 6.24 51.87
N ALA A 7 26.89 6.04 50.56
CA ALA A 7 26.88 7.14 49.60
C ALA A 7 25.58 7.14 48.78
N SER A 8 24.74 8.12 49.10
CA SER A 8 23.52 8.52 48.40
C SER A 8 23.89 9.33 47.16
N THR A 9 23.26 9.06 46.01
CA THR A 9 23.35 9.91 44.81
C THR A 9 21.95 10.24 44.26
N PRO A 10 21.62 11.53 44.04
CA PRO A 10 20.26 11.99 43.75
C PRO A 10 19.85 11.94 42.27
N GLN A 11 18.55 11.71 42.07
CA GLN A 11 17.80 11.80 40.81
C GLN A 11 17.63 13.28 40.39
N LEU A 12 18.06 13.64 39.18
CA LEU A 12 17.85 14.98 38.60
C LEU A 12 16.65 14.95 37.64
N THR A 13 15.50 15.39 38.17
CA THR A 13 14.30 15.76 37.41
C THR A 13 14.46 17.17 36.89
N ILE A 14 14.35 17.38 35.57
CA ILE A 14 14.28 18.73 34.98
C ILE A 14 12.90 18.93 34.37
N ASN A 15 11.99 19.45 35.19
CA ASN A 15 10.83 20.22 34.75
C ASN A 15 11.28 21.67 34.53
N ARG A 16 11.02 22.25 33.35
CA ARG A 16 10.65 23.68 33.22
C ARG A 16 10.29 24.07 31.78
N LYS A 17 9.17 24.79 31.69
CA LYS A 17 8.62 25.49 30.53
C LYS A 17 9.06 26.95 30.57
N PRO A 18 9.40 27.59 29.45
CA PRO A 18 9.40 29.05 29.39
C PRO A 18 8.18 29.57 28.61
N GLN A 19 7.35 30.35 29.29
CA GLN A 19 6.47 31.35 28.69
C GLN A 19 7.23 32.66 28.70
N GLY A 20 7.26 33.43 27.61
CA GLY A 20 7.78 34.78 27.68
C GLY A 20 7.83 35.62 26.40
N ILE A 21 6.73 36.35 26.16
CA ILE A 21 6.67 37.81 25.87
C ILE A 21 7.66 38.39 24.84
N PHE A 22 7.19 38.63 23.61
CA PHE A 22 7.67 39.76 22.80
C PHE A 22 6.51 40.70 22.46
N SER A 23 6.88 41.96 22.36
CA SER A 23 6.19 43.19 22.71
C SER A 23 5.11 43.69 21.74
N LYS A 24 4.24 44.55 22.28
CA LYS A 24 3.15 45.28 21.62
C LYS A 24 3.61 46.60 20.94
N SER A 25 2.91 46.98 19.86
CA SER A 25 2.50 48.34 19.39
C SER A 25 3.49 49.27 18.63
N PRO A 26 3.04 50.28 17.82
CA PRO A 26 1.68 50.85 17.68
C PRO A 26 1.16 51.09 16.21
N ALA A 27 0.10 51.91 16.10
CA ALA A 27 -1.02 51.94 15.16
C ALA A 27 -0.95 52.89 13.91
N THR A 28 -1.66 52.51 12.82
CA THR A 28 -2.46 53.19 11.72
C THR A 28 -2.24 54.66 11.27
N PRO A 29 -2.84 55.21 10.16
CA PRO A 29 -3.57 54.65 8.99
C PRO A 29 -3.27 55.33 7.60
N LEU A 30 -3.61 54.72 6.45
CA LEU A 30 -4.27 55.44 5.32
C LEU A 30 -4.93 54.47 4.33
N GLN A 31 -6.10 54.88 3.87
CA GLN A 31 -7.10 54.13 3.11
C GLN A 31 -6.73 54.11 1.62
N ASP A 32 -7.04 53.03 0.90
CA ASP A 32 -7.88 53.21 -0.28
C ASP A 32 -8.61 51.93 -0.73
N LYS A 33 -9.81 52.17 -1.20
CA LYS A 33 -10.86 51.20 -1.50
C LYS A 33 -10.70 50.72 -2.94
N THR A 34 -10.67 49.41 -3.18
CA THR A 34 -11.31 48.83 -4.38
C THR A 34 -11.62 47.35 -4.15
N ASN A 35 -12.90 47.01 -4.36
CA ASN A 35 -13.44 45.67 -4.51
C ASN A 35 -12.57 44.78 -5.41
N THR A 36 -12.19 43.60 -4.94
CA THR A 36 -12.04 42.44 -5.82
C THR A 36 -12.39 41.17 -5.04
N VAL A 37 -13.44 40.52 -5.53
CA VAL A 37 -13.98 39.24 -5.07
C VAL A 37 -12.94 38.15 -5.32
N HIS A 38 -12.19 37.73 -4.30
CA HIS A 38 -11.54 36.42 -4.31
C HIS A 38 -11.69 35.76 -2.93
N ASN A 39 -12.80 35.03 -2.78
CA ASN A 39 -12.98 34.05 -1.73
C ASN A 39 -12.10 32.83 -2.04
N GLU A 40 -10.79 32.97 -1.89
CA GLU A 40 -9.88 31.84 -1.90
C GLU A 40 -9.86 31.20 -0.52
N LYS A 41 -10.85 30.33 -0.31
CA LYS A 41 -10.73 29.23 0.65
C LYS A 41 -9.35 28.60 0.44
N PRO A 42 -8.48 28.54 1.45
CA PRO A 42 -7.23 27.83 1.29
C PRO A 42 -7.59 26.38 0.99
N LEU A 43 -7.22 25.93 -0.20
CA LEU A 43 -7.22 24.52 -0.58
C LEU A 43 -6.31 23.81 0.43
N ARG A 44 -6.90 23.39 1.56
CA ARG A 44 -6.31 22.41 2.46
C ARG A 44 -5.98 21.22 1.59
N ALA A 45 -4.71 21.10 1.23
CA ALA A 45 -4.14 19.94 0.59
C ALA A 45 -4.71 18.72 1.30
N ARG A 46 -5.58 18.01 0.58
CA ARG A 46 -6.30 16.87 1.07
C ARG A 46 -5.28 15.75 1.21
N ASN A 47 -4.51 15.77 2.30
CA ASN A 47 -3.61 14.71 2.76
C ASN A 47 -4.40 13.46 3.20
N GLN A 48 -5.47 13.13 2.49
CA GLN A 48 -6.19 11.88 2.66
C GLN A 48 -5.35 10.83 1.94
N THR A 49 -4.63 10.05 2.72
CA THR A 49 -3.97 8.83 2.22
C THR A 49 -4.99 8.06 1.37
N PRO A 50 -4.68 7.69 0.11
CA PRO A 50 -5.63 7.04 -0.81
C PRO A 50 -6.33 5.78 -0.25
N TRP A 51 -5.78 5.22 0.83
CA TRP A 51 -6.19 4.00 1.52
C TRP A 51 -7.18 4.23 2.67
N ARG A 52 -7.54 5.48 2.97
CA ARG A 52 -8.42 5.83 4.11
C ARG A 52 -9.82 5.24 3.98
N HIS A 53 -10.32 5.12 2.74
CA HIS A 53 -11.63 4.55 2.42
C HIS A 53 -11.63 3.02 2.21
N MET A 54 -10.46 2.37 2.33
CA MET A 54 -10.39 0.91 2.19
C MET A 54 -10.93 0.19 3.42
N THR A 55 -11.54 -0.97 3.19
CA THR A 55 -11.88 -1.92 4.27
C THR A 55 -10.62 -2.48 4.93
N LYS A 56 -10.74 -2.95 6.19
CA LYS A 56 -9.62 -3.62 6.90
C LYS A 56 -9.02 -4.77 6.08
N ARG A 57 -9.89 -5.56 5.42
CA ARG A 57 -9.49 -6.66 4.53
C ARG A 57 -8.65 -6.16 3.35
N GLN A 58 -9.09 -5.10 2.67
CA GLN A 58 -8.36 -4.51 1.55
C GLN A 58 -6.98 -3.98 1.96
N ARG A 59 -6.87 -3.32 3.12
CA ARG A 59 -5.57 -2.84 3.63
C ARG A 59 -4.62 -3.99 3.94
N LYS A 60 -5.10 -5.04 4.62
CA LYS A 60 -4.30 -6.24 4.92
C LYS A 60 -3.82 -6.92 3.64
N ASN A 61 -4.71 -7.03 2.65
CA ASN A 61 -4.37 -7.61 1.36
C ASN A 61 -3.31 -6.80 0.61
N ARG A 62 -3.47 -5.47 0.56
CA ARG A 62 -2.48 -4.59 -0.05
C ARG A 62 -1.10 -4.73 0.60
N LYS A 63 -1.01 -4.82 1.93
CA LYS A 63 0.27 -5.05 2.62
C LYS A 63 0.92 -6.37 2.19
N ARG A 64 0.13 -7.43 2.03
CA ARG A 64 0.62 -8.74 1.57
C ARG A 64 1.14 -8.69 0.14
N ILE A 65 0.40 -8.04 -0.78
CA ILE A 65 0.84 -7.86 -2.17
C ILE A 65 2.10 -6.99 -2.23
N ASN A 66 2.21 -5.93 -1.42
CA ASN A 66 3.43 -5.13 -1.40
C ASN A 66 4.65 -5.95 -0.97
N ARG A 67 4.54 -6.76 0.09
CA ARG A 67 5.62 -7.68 0.49
C ARG A 67 5.96 -8.70 -0.60
N LEU A 68 4.95 -9.18 -1.33
CA LEU A 68 5.15 -10.09 -2.45
C LEU A 68 5.99 -9.43 -3.56
N VAL A 69 5.69 -8.17 -3.89
CA VAL A 69 6.45 -7.36 -4.86
C VAL A 69 7.87 -7.04 -4.36
N GLU A 70 8.05 -6.83 -3.06
CA GLU A 70 9.37 -6.59 -2.45
C GLU A 70 10.31 -7.80 -2.60
N HIS A 71 9.80 -9.03 -2.46
CA HIS A 71 10.62 -10.23 -2.57
C HIS A 71 10.78 -10.75 -4.00
N TRP A 72 9.77 -10.58 -4.86
CA TRP A 72 9.77 -11.04 -6.26
C TRP A 72 9.28 -9.93 -7.19
N PRO A 73 10.08 -8.87 -7.40
CA PRO A 73 9.69 -7.71 -8.22
C PRO A 73 9.57 -8.03 -9.72
N GLU A 74 10.30 -9.03 -10.20
CA GLU A 74 10.27 -9.48 -11.60
C GLU A 74 8.95 -10.20 -11.92
N LEU A 75 8.45 -11.00 -10.99
CA LEU A 75 7.23 -11.79 -11.19
C LEU A 75 5.97 -10.99 -10.83
N PHE A 76 6.01 -10.23 -9.73
CA PHE A 76 4.88 -9.46 -9.25
C PHE A 76 5.14 -7.98 -9.47
N ASN A 77 4.43 -7.42 -10.45
CA ASN A 77 4.45 -5.98 -10.70
C ASN A 77 3.01 -5.45 -10.74
N ARG A 78 2.77 -4.38 -9.97
CA ARG A 78 1.44 -3.77 -9.89
C ARG A 78 1.08 -3.01 -11.16
N GLU A 79 2.07 -2.50 -11.89
CA GLU A 79 1.89 -1.74 -13.12
C GLU A 79 1.84 -2.66 -14.34
N LYS A 80 2.81 -3.57 -14.44
CA LYS A 80 2.94 -4.56 -15.51
C LYS A 80 2.56 -5.95 -15.01
N THR A 81 1.28 -6.20 -14.81
CA THR A 81 0.78 -7.54 -14.48
C THR A 81 1.02 -8.49 -15.66
N GLN A 82 1.76 -9.57 -15.44
CA GLN A 82 2.00 -10.63 -16.44
C GLN A 82 1.22 -11.91 -16.08
N PRO A 83 0.87 -12.75 -17.07
CA PRO A 83 0.32 -14.08 -16.81
C PRO A 83 1.29 -14.94 -16.02
N LEU A 84 0.82 -15.47 -14.90
CA LEU A 84 1.62 -16.31 -13.99
C LEU A 84 1.57 -17.78 -14.46
N LYS A 85 2.70 -18.50 -14.36
CA LYS A 85 2.76 -19.96 -14.46
C LYS A 85 1.77 -20.63 -13.49
N VAL A 86 1.22 -21.76 -13.93
CA VAL A 86 0.31 -22.61 -13.13
C VAL A 86 1.11 -23.22 -11.96
N GLU A 87 0.54 -23.26 -10.76
CA GLU A 87 1.20 -23.75 -9.52
C GLU A 87 2.41 -22.93 -9.00
N ILE A 88 2.60 -21.68 -9.45
CA ILE A 88 3.56 -20.73 -8.84
C ILE A 88 3.53 -20.63 -7.30
N PRO A 89 2.37 -20.68 -6.59
CA PRO A 89 2.40 -20.54 -5.14
C PRO A 89 3.22 -21.63 -4.44
N ASP A 90 3.33 -22.83 -5.01
CA ASP A 90 4.11 -23.92 -4.41
C ASP A 90 5.62 -23.70 -4.62
N ASP A 91 6.03 -23.29 -5.83
CA ASP A 91 7.41 -22.90 -6.14
C ASP A 91 7.88 -21.75 -5.20
N LEU A 92 7.03 -20.76 -4.98
CA LEU A 92 7.32 -19.64 -4.07
C LEU A 92 7.40 -20.08 -2.60
N ILE A 93 6.63 -21.09 -2.16
CA ILE A 93 6.74 -21.63 -0.80
C ILE A 93 8.09 -22.31 -0.61
N GLN A 94 8.56 -23.04 -1.62
CA GLN A 94 9.87 -23.67 -1.58
C GLN A 94 10.99 -22.60 -1.55
N ASP A 95 10.87 -21.53 -2.34
CA ASP A 95 11.84 -20.43 -2.32
C ASP A 95 11.85 -19.67 -1.00
N ILE A 96 10.69 -19.49 -0.35
CA ILE A 96 10.62 -18.95 1.03
C ILE A 96 11.37 -19.83 2.02
N ALA A 97 11.23 -21.15 1.92
CA ALA A 97 11.92 -22.09 2.80
C ALA A 97 13.44 -22.04 2.60
N ILE A 98 13.90 -21.92 1.35
CA ILE A 98 15.33 -21.82 1.01
C ILE A 98 15.92 -20.48 1.48
N ARG A 99 15.19 -19.38 1.31
CA ARG A 99 15.62 -18.02 1.68
C ARG A 99 15.31 -17.64 3.13
N GLU A 100 14.71 -18.56 3.90
CA GLU A 100 14.25 -18.36 5.28
C GLU A 100 13.43 -17.06 5.46
N LEU A 101 12.59 -16.73 4.49
CA LEU A 101 11.81 -15.50 4.53
C LEU A 101 10.73 -15.57 5.61
N ALA A 102 10.54 -14.49 6.36
CA ALA A 102 9.47 -14.34 7.34
C ALA A 102 8.09 -14.10 6.67
N PHE A 103 7.73 -15.00 5.75
CA PHE A 103 6.52 -14.92 4.94
C PHE A 103 5.71 -16.22 5.09
N GLY A 104 4.60 -16.16 5.82
CA GLY A 104 3.78 -17.35 6.06
C GLY A 104 3.10 -17.88 4.79
N ALA A 105 3.15 -19.19 4.54
CA ALA A 105 2.58 -19.85 3.36
C ALA A 105 1.09 -19.52 3.12
N GLY A 106 0.27 -19.48 4.18
CA GLY A 106 -1.14 -19.09 4.07
C GLY A 106 -1.34 -17.61 3.69
N ALA A 107 -0.42 -16.73 4.11
CA ALA A 107 -0.43 -15.34 3.67
C ALA A 107 -0.04 -15.22 2.19
N LEU A 108 0.83 -16.11 1.71
CA LEU A 108 1.31 -16.14 0.33
C LEU A 108 0.21 -16.57 -0.61
N ARG A 109 -0.40 -17.73 -0.35
CA ARG A 109 -1.54 -18.22 -1.14
C ARG A 109 -2.65 -17.17 -1.21
N ALA A 110 -2.95 -16.50 -0.10
CA ALA A 110 -3.94 -15.42 -0.09
C ALA A 110 -3.51 -14.15 -0.87
N ALA A 111 -2.22 -13.81 -0.87
CA ALA A 111 -1.68 -12.68 -1.63
C ALA A 111 -1.73 -12.97 -3.13
N VAL A 112 -1.25 -14.14 -3.54
CA VAL A 112 -1.26 -14.62 -4.93
C VAL A 112 -2.69 -14.71 -5.44
N ALA A 113 -3.59 -15.36 -4.69
CA ALA A 113 -5.01 -15.45 -5.04
C ALA A 113 -5.65 -14.06 -5.26
N SER A 114 -5.30 -13.08 -4.43
CA SER A 114 -5.79 -11.72 -4.58
C SER A 114 -5.19 -10.98 -5.78
N TYR A 115 -3.95 -11.28 -6.13
CA TYR A 115 -3.26 -10.70 -7.27
C TYR A 115 -3.88 -11.21 -8.58
N VAL A 116 -4.09 -12.53 -8.71
CA VAL A 116 -4.72 -13.15 -9.89
C VAL A 116 -6.20 -12.81 -10.05
N GLN A 117 -6.91 -12.51 -8.96
CA GLN A 117 -8.31 -12.06 -9.02
C GLN A 117 -8.45 -10.54 -9.29
N SER A 118 -7.35 -9.84 -9.57
CA SER A 118 -7.40 -8.41 -9.84
C SER A 118 -7.87 -8.11 -11.26
N PRO A 119 -8.62 -7.01 -11.50
CA PRO A 119 -9.00 -6.60 -12.85
C PRO A 119 -7.81 -6.41 -13.80
N ARG A 120 -6.65 -6.03 -13.27
CA ARG A 120 -5.43 -5.85 -14.08
C ARG A 120 -4.89 -7.20 -14.56
N TYR A 121 -4.96 -8.23 -13.73
CA TYR A 121 -4.55 -9.58 -14.11
C TYR A 121 -5.45 -10.18 -15.19
N TYR A 122 -6.78 -10.01 -15.09
CA TYR A 122 -7.68 -10.48 -16.14
C TYR A 122 -7.42 -9.80 -17.49
N ARG A 123 -7.10 -8.50 -17.50
CA ARG A 123 -6.68 -7.81 -18.73
C ARG A 123 -5.38 -8.37 -19.31
N ALA A 124 -4.43 -8.74 -18.44
CA ALA A 124 -3.19 -9.38 -18.88
C ALA A 124 -3.45 -10.78 -19.48
N LEU A 125 -4.35 -11.57 -18.88
CA LEU A 125 -4.78 -12.84 -19.46
C LEU A 125 -5.47 -12.65 -20.81
N MET A 126 -6.37 -11.67 -20.94
CA MET A 126 -7.05 -11.35 -22.21
C MET A 126 -6.09 -10.92 -23.32
N ALA A 127 -4.96 -10.27 -22.98
CA ALA A 127 -3.92 -9.95 -23.95
C ALA A 127 -3.17 -11.20 -24.45
N GLY A 128 -3.30 -12.33 -23.76
CA GLY A 128 -2.64 -13.59 -24.09
C GLY A 128 -1.13 -13.55 -23.86
N GLY A 129 -0.44 -14.46 -24.54
CA GLY A 129 1.03 -14.56 -24.52
C GLY A 129 1.58 -15.65 -23.60
N ALA A 130 2.89 -15.60 -23.40
CA ALA A 130 3.61 -16.53 -22.55
C ALA A 130 3.31 -16.29 -21.06
N ARG A 131 3.28 -17.38 -20.28
CA ARG A 131 3.26 -17.32 -18.83
C ARG A 131 4.68 -17.24 -18.31
N TYR A 132 4.87 -16.59 -17.17
CA TYR A 132 6.20 -16.40 -16.60
C TYR A 132 6.33 -17.18 -15.29
N ASP A 133 7.47 -17.83 -15.10
CA ASP A 133 7.88 -18.45 -13.84
C ASP A 133 8.54 -17.43 -12.89
N GLN A 134 8.82 -17.81 -11.65
CA GLN A 134 9.51 -17.01 -10.62
C GLN A 134 10.82 -16.37 -11.12
N LYS A 135 11.52 -17.01 -12.06
CA LYS A 135 12.77 -16.52 -12.67
C LYS A 135 12.55 -15.70 -13.96
N GLY A 136 11.32 -15.30 -14.24
CA GLY A 136 10.97 -14.57 -15.47
C GLY A 136 11.09 -15.39 -16.75
N GLN A 137 11.16 -16.72 -16.66
CA GLN A 137 11.26 -17.60 -17.82
C GLN A 137 9.87 -17.91 -18.38
N PRO A 138 9.70 -17.94 -19.72
CA PRO A 138 8.43 -18.32 -20.33
C PRO A 138 8.13 -19.80 -20.03
N CYS A 139 6.99 -20.07 -19.39
CA CYS A 139 6.54 -21.39 -18.98
C CYS A 139 5.12 -21.65 -19.50
N GLY A 140 5.03 -21.97 -20.78
CA GLY A 140 3.78 -22.21 -21.47
C GLY A 140 3.05 -20.93 -21.90
N GLU A 141 1.84 -21.12 -22.44
CA GLU A 141 1.04 -20.05 -23.02
C GLU A 141 -0.34 -19.96 -22.36
N VAL A 142 -0.96 -18.79 -22.46
CA VAL A 142 -2.36 -18.60 -22.05
C VAL A 142 -3.27 -19.14 -23.14
N THR A 143 -4.08 -20.14 -22.81
CA THR A 143 -4.99 -20.75 -23.78
C THR A 143 -6.16 -19.81 -24.13
N PRO A 144 -6.73 -19.87 -25.35
CA PRO A 144 -7.88 -19.04 -25.72
C PRO A 144 -9.10 -19.22 -24.81
N GLN A 145 -9.26 -20.40 -24.21
CA GLN A 145 -10.31 -20.67 -23.24
C GLN A 145 -10.15 -19.82 -21.97
N GLU A 146 -8.93 -19.73 -21.44
CA GLU A 146 -8.62 -18.92 -20.26
C GLU A 146 -8.79 -17.42 -20.54
N GLN A 147 -8.57 -16.98 -21.78
CA GLN A 147 -8.83 -15.59 -22.19
C GLN A 147 -10.33 -15.26 -22.12
N LYS A 148 -11.20 -16.15 -22.65
CA LYS A 148 -12.66 -16.00 -22.57
C LYS A 148 -13.18 -16.02 -21.13
N GLU A 149 -12.62 -16.90 -20.30
CA GLU A 149 -12.95 -16.96 -18.88
C GLU A 149 -12.52 -15.68 -18.16
N ALA A 150 -11.33 -15.15 -18.46
CA ALA A 150 -10.85 -13.89 -17.91
C ALA A 150 -11.76 -12.71 -18.27
N GLU A 151 -12.24 -12.66 -19.52
CA GLU A 151 -13.20 -11.65 -19.98
C GLU A 151 -14.52 -11.74 -19.19
N THR A 152 -15.08 -12.95 -19.07
CA THR A 152 -16.32 -13.19 -18.31
C THR A 152 -16.16 -12.77 -16.84
N ARG A 153 -15.04 -13.12 -16.21
CA ARG A 153 -14.74 -12.73 -14.82
C ARG A 153 -14.58 -11.23 -14.67
N LEU A 154 -13.95 -10.55 -15.63
CA LEU A 154 -13.78 -9.10 -15.62
C LEU A 154 -15.13 -8.37 -15.72
N MET A 155 -16.04 -8.87 -16.57
CA MET A 155 -17.40 -8.34 -16.69
C MET A 155 -18.15 -8.41 -15.35
N VAL A 156 -18.18 -9.59 -14.71
CA VAL A 156 -18.82 -9.79 -13.40
C VAL A 156 -18.23 -8.87 -12.33
N LEU A 157 -16.91 -8.66 -12.33
CA LEU A 157 -16.26 -7.74 -11.40
C LEU A 157 -16.66 -6.28 -11.64
N ASN A 158 -16.74 -5.84 -12.89
CA ASN A 158 -17.15 -4.50 -13.24
C ASN A 158 -18.62 -4.24 -12.85
N ASP A 159 -19.52 -5.20 -13.08
CA ASP A 159 -20.93 -5.05 -12.74
C ASP A 159 -21.14 -5.01 -11.22
N ARG A 160 -20.41 -5.83 -10.46
CA ARG A 160 -20.35 -5.73 -8.99
C ARG A 160 -19.84 -4.38 -8.52
N GLN A 161 -18.89 -3.76 -9.22
CA GLN A 161 -18.38 -2.43 -8.87
C GLN A 161 -19.41 -1.34 -9.16
N LYS A 162 -20.10 -1.40 -10.31
CA LYS A 162 -21.18 -0.48 -10.67
C LYS A 162 -22.30 -0.53 -9.64
N ALA A 163 -22.74 -1.73 -9.25
CA ALA A 163 -23.81 -1.90 -8.25
C ALA A 163 -23.46 -1.31 -6.87
N ARG A 164 -22.17 -1.22 -6.51
CA ARG A 164 -21.71 -0.65 -5.23
C ARG A 164 -21.67 0.87 -5.21
N LYS A 165 -21.64 1.52 -6.37
CA LYS A 165 -21.61 2.98 -6.48
C LYS A 165 -22.98 3.42 -7.01
N PRO A 166 -23.98 3.66 -6.13
CA PRO A 166 -25.26 4.19 -6.60
C PRO A 166 -25.00 5.48 -7.36
N ARG A 167 -25.66 5.61 -8.52
CA ARG A 167 -25.61 6.80 -9.37
C ARG A 167 -26.21 7.99 -8.65
#